data_AF-A0A3G2I9E8-F1
#
_entry.id   AF-A0A3G2I9E8-F1
#
_cell.length_a   1.000
_cell.length_b   1.000
_cell.length_c   1.000
_cell.angle_alpha   90.00
_cell.angle_beta   90.00
_cell.angle_gamma   90.00
#
_symmetry.space_group_name_H-M   'P 1'
#
loop_
_entity.id
_entity.type
_entity.pdbx_description
1 polymer ?
#
loop_
_entity_poly.entity_id
_entity_poly.type
_entity_poly.pdbx_seq_one_letter_code
_entity_poly.pdbx_strand_id
1 'polypeptide(L)'
;METNTENESFITAKLRNKLSVIVVCIVLALITVLSATAIKVGLYDPDKKEWFAHTKDILNIILPLLATWMGTVLAFYYTQKSMDAATQQTNQIIRHLTSDQKLSEISAEDVAIDMTSTDVTTLILKDPGDAANLNLLKNVLEEKLETTGRNRLPIIDGNGVVLYILHRSAIDQFIIDKHKSNNSDIRTYTLADLLSDAKWKVIFQSFGTIRREDKLYAAKKAMDTNIYCEDVFGTEDGTRSSKAQFWLTNITIEQRSIV
;
A
#
# COMPACT_ATOMS: atom_id res chain seq x y z
N MET A 1 -24.74 6.66 -2.50
CA MET A 1 -24.63 5.91 -1.23
C MET A 1 -23.77 6.65 -0.20
N GLU A 2 -22.88 7.57 -0.61
CA GLU A 2 -22.04 8.40 0.29
C GLU A 2 -22.79 9.53 1.02
N THR A 3 -23.91 10.02 0.50
CA THR A 3 -24.66 11.16 1.07
C THR A 3 -25.42 10.84 2.37
N ASN A 4 -25.73 9.57 2.64
CA ASN A 4 -26.43 9.17 3.88
C ASN A 4 -25.47 9.09 5.07
N THR A 5 -24.22 8.65 4.85
CA THR A 5 -23.21 8.50 5.90
C THR A 5 -22.73 9.83 6.48
N GLU A 6 -22.59 10.88 5.65
CA GLU A 6 -22.21 12.21 6.13
C GLU A 6 -23.31 12.85 6.99
N ASN A 7 -24.57 12.71 6.57
CA ASN A 7 -25.71 13.31 7.26
C ASN A 7 -25.98 12.65 8.63
N GLU A 8 -25.80 11.34 8.74
CA GLU A 8 -25.89 10.63 10.03
C GLU A 8 -24.75 11.01 10.99
N SER A 9 -23.52 11.19 10.50
CA SER A 9 -22.39 11.63 11.32
C SER A 9 -22.58 13.06 11.85
N PHE A 10 -23.15 13.96 11.03
CA PHE A 10 -23.40 15.35 11.39
C PHE A 10 -24.53 15.46 12.43
N ILE A 11 -25.62 14.71 12.24
CA ILE A 11 -26.73 14.67 13.19
C ILE A 11 -26.26 14.11 14.54
N THR A 12 -25.49 13.02 14.54
CA THR A 12 -24.98 12.41 15.78
C THR A 12 -23.99 13.31 16.53
N ALA A 13 -23.09 14.00 15.82
CA ALA A 13 -22.17 14.96 16.44
C ALA A 13 -22.90 16.17 17.06
N LYS A 14 -23.91 16.71 16.36
CA LYS A 14 -24.70 17.85 16.82
C LYS A 14 -25.64 17.48 17.98
N LEU A 15 -26.21 16.27 17.96
CA LEU A 15 -27.00 15.74 19.07
C LEU A 15 -26.13 15.55 20.32
N ARG A 16 -24.95 14.95 20.16
CA ARG A 16 -24.00 14.70 21.25
C ARG A 16 -23.53 16.00 21.90
N ASN A 17 -23.18 17.01 21.11
CA ASN A 17 -22.79 18.32 21.64
C ASN A 17 -23.92 19.00 22.42
N LYS A 18 -25.16 18.95 21.89
CA LYS A 18 -26.33 19.48 22.61
C LYS A 18 -26.60 18.73 23.90
N LEU A 19 -26.46 17.40 23.91
CA LEU A 19 -26.67 16.59 25.11
C LEU A 19 -25.63 16.91 26.20
N SER A 20 -24.36 17.04 25.84
CA SER A 20 -23.29 17.41 26.76
C SER A 20 -23.52 18.79 27.39
N VAL A 21 -23.93 19.79 26.60
CA VAL A 21 -24.24 21.14 27.11
C VAL A 21 -25.44 21.10 28.05
N ILE A 22 -26.51 20.38 27.69
CA ILE A 22 -27.71 20.26 28.53
C ILE A 22 -27.39 19.58 29.87
N VAL A 23 -26.61 18.49 29.85
CA VAL A 23 -26.20 17.76 31.06
C VAL A 23 -25.35 18.65 31.96
N VAL A 24 -24.37 19.39 31.40
CA VAL A 24 -23.54 20.33 32.17
C VAL A 24 -24.41 21.45 32.77
N CYS A 25 -25.36 22.00 32.03
CA CYS A 25 -26.26 23.04 32.53
C CYS A 25 -27.18 22.52 33.65
N ILE A 26 -27.74 21.32 33.52
CA ILE A 26 -28.59 20.69 34.56
C ILE A 26 -27.79 20.46 35.83
N VAL A 27 -26.56 19.95 35.70
CA VAL A 27 -25.67 19.70 36.83
C VAL A 27 -25.30 21.00 37.54
N LEU A 28 -24.90 22.04 36.79
CA LEU A 28 -24.55 23.34 37.37
C LEU A 28 -25.77 24.01 38.03
N ALA A 29 -26.95 23.89 37.43
CA ALA A 29 -28.20 24.37 38.01
C ALA A 29 -28.55 23.65 39.32
N LEU A 30 -28.39 22.32 39.39
CA LEU A 30 -28.61 21.55 40.62
C LEU A 30 -27.63 21.94 41.73
N ILE A 31 -26.34 22.08 41.40
CA ILE A 31 -25.31 22.49 42.36
C ILE A 31 -25.58 23.91 42.88
N THR A 32 -25.93 24.86 42.00
CA THR A 32 -26.22 26.24 42.41
C THR A 32 -27.47 26.33 43.26
N VAL A 33 -28.53 25.58 42.94
CA VAL A 33 -29.75 25.52 43.75
C VAL A 33 -29.45 24.92 45.12
N LEU A 34 -28.76 23.77 45.19
CA LEU A 34 -28.40 23.11 46.45
C LEU A 34 -27.46 23.95 47.31
N SER A 35 -26.52 24.67 46.68
CA SER A 35 -25.60 25.56 47.38
C SER A 35 -26.32 26.79 47.92
N ALA A 36 -27.23 27.40 47.13
CA ALA A 36 -28.01 28.55 47.55
C ALA A 36 -29.00 28.21 48.67
N THR A 37 -29.63 27.03 48.64
CA THR A 37 -30.53 26.57 49.71
C THR A 37 -29.75 26.26 50.99
N ALA A 38 -28.58 25.62 50.89
CA ALA A 38 -27.71 25.37 52.04
C ALA A 38 -27.27 26.67 52.74
N ILE A 39 -26.88 27.70 51.96
CA ILE A 39 -26.47 29.01 52.49
C ILE A 39 -27.66 29.72 53.16
N LYS A 40 -28.84 29.71 52.54
CA LYS A 40 -30.05 30.34 53.13
C LYS A 40 -30.47 29.68 54.45
N VAL A 41 -30.46 28.35 54.52
CA VAL A 41 -30.82 27.61 55.74
C VAL A 41 -29.78 27.84 56.85
N GLY A 42 -28.48 27.82 56.52
CA GLY A 42 -27.41 28.05 57.49
C GLY A 42 -27.35 29.46 58.08
N LEU A 43 -27.84 30.48 57.36
CA LEU A 43 -27.83 31.88 57.81
C LEU A 43 -29.11 32.30 58.57
N TYR A 44 -30.27 31.71 58.27
CA TYR A 44 -31.56 32.16 58.82
C TYR A 44 -32.17 31.25 59.90
N ASP A 45 -31.80 29.97 59.98
CA ASP A 45 -32.51 29.00 60.84
C ASP A 45 -31.54 27.98 61.48
N PRO A 46 -30.89 28.33 62.61
CA PRO A 46 -29.83 27.53 63.22
C PRO A 46 -30.28 26.16 63.78
N ASP A 47 -31.59 25.94 63.91
CA ASP A 47 -32.17 24.67 64.40
C ASP A 47 -32.28 23.60 63.30
N LYS A 48 -32.03 23.93 62.02
CA LYS A 48 -32.08 22.99 60.88
C LYS A 48 -30.72 22.40 60.49
N LYS A 49 -29.84 22.16 61.48
CA LYS A 49 -28.49 21.59 61.28
C LYS A 49 -28.47 20.25 60.53
N GLU A 50 -29.48 19.40 60.74
CA GLU A 50 -29.58 18.09 60.06
C GLU A 50 -29.77 18.24 58.54
N TRP A 51 -30.52 19.25 58.10
CA TRP A 51 -30.79 19.51 56.69
C TRP A 51 -29.54 20.01 55.94
N PHE A 52 -28.73 20.84 56.62
CA PHE A 52 -27.43 21.25 56.11
C PHE A 52 -26.47 20.07 55.99
N ALA A 53 -26.46 19.15 56.98
CA ALA A 53 -25.64 17.94 56.93
C ALA A 53 -26.00 17.05 55.73
N HIS A 54 -27.30 16.78 55.50
CA HIS A 54 -27.74 16.00 54.34
C HIS A 54 -27.37 16.63 53.00
N THR A 55 -27.48 17.96 52.89
CA THR A 55 -27.12 18.67 51.65
C THR A 55 -25.62 18.59 51.39
N LYS A 56 -24.79 18.70 52.44
CA LYS A 56 -23.34 18.53 52.37
C LYS A 56 -22.95 17.11 51.94
N ASP A 57 -23.61 16.09 52.48
CA ASP A 57 -23.34 14.70 52.13
C ASP A 57 -23.68 14.40 50.67
N ILE A 58 -24.81 14.90 50.18
CA ILE A 58 -25.20 14.78 48.77
C ILE A 58 -24.18 15.47 47.86
N LEU A 59 -23.74 16.68 48.22
CA LEU A 59 -22.73 17.41 47.44
C LEU A 59 -21.39 16.65 47.40
N ASN A 60 -20.97 16.07 48.53
CA ASN A 60 -19.74 15.28 48.63
C ASN A 60 -19.79 13.99 47.80
N ILE A 61 -20.97 13.44 47.52
CA ILE A 61 -21.14 12.25 46.66
C ILE A 61 -21.17 12.66 45.18
N ILE A 62 -21.85 13.76 44.84
CA ILE A 62 -22.04 14.20 43.46
C ILE A 62 -20.76 14.81 42.88
N LEU A 63 -19.99 15.58 43.67
CA LEU A 63 -18.78 16.25 43.18
C LEU A 63 -17.74 15.26 42.60
N PRO A 64 -17.37 14.16 43.27
CA PRO A 64 -16.46 13.16 42.71
C PRO A 64 -17.02 12.45 41.46
N LEU A 65 -18.33 12.20 41.40
CA LEU A 65 -18.96 11.56 40.24
C LEU A 65 -18.84 12.45 38.99
N LEU A 66 -19.10 13.75 39.16
CA LEU A 66 -18.95 14.74 38.10
C LEU A 66 -17.49 14.93 37.70
N ALA A 67 -16.58 15.01 38.67
CA ALA A 67 -15.15 15.12 38.39
C ALA A 67 -14.63 13.91 37.59
N THR A 68 -15.06 12.70 37.96
CA THR A 68 -14.67 11.47 37.26
C THR A 68 -15.22 11.41 35.84
N TRP A 69 -16.50 11.73 35.65
CA TRP A 69 -17.11 11.78 34.31
C TRP A 69 -16.51 12.89 33.43
N MET A 70 -16.27 14.08 34.00
CA MET A 70 -15.59 15.17 33.28
C MET A 70 -14.16 14.77 32.89
N GLY A 71 -13.44 14.08 33.78
CA GLY A 71 -12.10 13.57 33.51
C GLY A 71 -12.07 12.58 32.36
N THR A 72 -13.01 11.64 32.30
CA THR A 72 -13.09 10.67 31.20
C THR A 72 -13.49 11.31 29.87
N VAL A 73 -14.42 12.27 29.87
CA VAL A 73 -14.79 13.02 28.66
C VAL A 73 -13.62 13.88 28.14
N LEU A 74 -12.91 14.58 29.03
CA LEU A 74 -11.74 15.36 28.67
C LEU A 74 -10.63 14.46 28.11
N ALA A 75 -10.35 13.33 28.75
CA ALA A 75 -9.36 12.35 28.28
C ALA A 75 -9.72 11.82 26.88
N PHE A 76 -10.98 11.45 26.66
CA PHE A 76 -11.46 11.02 25.33
C PHE A 76 -11.29 12.12 24.28
N TYR A 77 -11.71 13.35 24.59
CA TYR A 77 -11.62 14.48 23.67
C TYR A 77 -10.17 14.82 23.29
N TYR A 78 -9.27 14.89 24.28
CA TYR A 78 -7.86 15.17 24.03
C TYR A 78 -7.16 14.01 23.31
N THR A 79 -7.55 12.76 23.58
CA THR A 79 -7.03 11.59 22.85
C THR A 79 -7.42 11.66 21.38
N GLN A 80 -8.71 11.90 21.07
CA GLN A 80 -9.17 12.01 19.69
C GLN A 80 -8.48 13.16 18.95
N LYS A 81 -8.41 14.34 19.57
CA LYS A 81 -7.74 15.50 18.97
C LYS A 81 -6.23 15.27 18.75
N SER A 82 -5.57 14.55 19.67
CA SER A 82 -4.16 14.18 19.52
C SER A 82 -3.95 13.19 18.37
N MET A 83 -4.86 12.23 18.19
CA MET A 83 -4.80 11.29 17.07
C MET A 83 -5.02 12.01 15.73
N ASP A 84 -6.02 12.89 15.65
CA ASP A 84 -6.29 13.69 14.43
C ASP A 84 -5.08 14.56 14.05
N ALA A 85 -4.46 15.22 15.04
CA ALA A 85 -3.26 16.03 14.82
C ALA A 85 -2.05 15.19 14.39
N ALA A 86 -1.85 14.01 15.00
CA ALA A 86 -0.79 13.08 14.62
C ALA A 86 -0.98 12.55 13.19
N THR A 87 -2.21 12.18 12.82
CA THR A 87 -2.55 11.75 11.46
C THR A 87 -2.32 12.86 10.43
N GLN A 88 -2.67 14.11 10.75
CA GLN A 88 -2.39 15.25 9.87
C GLN A 88 -0.90 15.50 9.67
N GLN A 89 -0.09 15.42 10.73
CA GLN A 89 1.36 15.55 10.63
C GLN A 89 1.99 14.43 9.81
N THR A 90 1.58 13.18 10.01
CA THR A 90 2.02 12.03 9.19
C THR A 90 1.66 12.22 7.72
N ASN A 91 0.43 12.67 7.43
CA ASN A 91 0.00 12.94 6.06
C ASN A 91 0.78 14.10 5.41
N GLN A 92 1.18 15.11 6.19
CA GLN A 92 2.04 16.19 5.70
C GLN A 92 3.45 15.70 5.38
N ILE A 93 4.04 14.85 6.23
CA ILE A 93 5.35 14.22 5.97
C ILE A 93 5.31 13.42 4.66
N ILE A 94 4.27 12.60 4.45
CA ILE A 94 4.09 11.80 3.24
C ILE A 94 3.95 12.68 1.98
N ARG A 95 3.23 13.80 2.06
CA ARG A 95 3.06 14.75 0.95
C ARG A 95 4.34 15.52 0.56
N HIS A 96 5.33 15.56 1.45
CA HIS A 96 6.62 16.21 1.20
C HIS A 96 7.71 15.25 0.73
N LEU A 97 7.46 13.94 0.70
CA LEU A 97 8.36 12.99 0.08
C LEU A 97 8.26 13.10 -1.44
N THR A 98 9.39 13.33 -2.09
CA THR A 98 9.50 13.10 -3.54
C THR A 98 9.29 11.61 -3.83
N SER A 99 8.86 11.27 -5.06
CA SER A 99 8.70 9.88 -5.49
C SER A 99 9.96 9.04 -5.20
N ASP A 100 11.15 9.59 -5.39
CA ASP A 100 12.42 8.91 -5.13
C ASP A 100 12.66 8.63 -3.64
N GLN A 101 12.31 9.57 -2.75
CA GLN A 101 12.40 9.36 -1.31
C GLN A 101 11.42 8.27 -0.85
N LYS A 102 10.18 8.27 -1.39
CA LYS A 102 9.20 7.22 -1.11
C LYS A 102 9.71 5.83 -1.54
N LEU A 103 10.30 5.72 -2.72
CA LEU A 103 10.86 4.46 -3.21
C LEU A 103 12.11 4.01 -2.43
N SER A 104 12.79 4.93 -1.74
CA SER A 104 13.97 4.61 -0.92
C SER A 104 13.60 3.94 0.41
N GLU A 105 12.37 4.10 0.89
CA GLU A 105 11.90 3.46 2.13
C GLU A 105 11.40 2.02 1.89
N ILE A 106 10.87 1.74 0.69
CA ILE A 106 10.21 0.47 0.36
C ILE A 106 11.26 -0.59 -0.04
N SER A 107 11.23 -1.73 0.65
CA SER A 107 12.00 -2.93 0.26
C SER A 107 11.59 -3.40 -1.13
N ALA A 108 12.56 -3.70 -2.00
CA ALA A 108 12.27 -4.24 -3.32
C ALA A 108 11.57 -5.60 -3.23
N GLU A 109 12.03 -6.46 -2.32
CA GLU A 109 11.51 -7.81 -2.14
C GLU A 109 10.02 -7.83 -1.74
N ASP A 110 9.60 -6.94 -0.83
CA ASP A 110 8.26 -6.93 -0.23
C ASP A 110 7.12 -6.71 -1.25
N VAL A 111 7.43 -6.09 -2.38
CA VAL A 111 6.44 -5.77 -3.43
C VAL A 111 6.70 -6.49 -4.75
N ALA A 112 7.76 -7.30 -4.81
CA ALA A 112 8.16 -7.99 -6.02
C ALA A 112 7.38 -9.28 -6.23
N ILE A 113 7.44 -9.78 -7.46
CA ILE A 113 6.96 -11.11 -7.83
C ILE A 113 8.02 -12.13 -7.41
N ASP A 114 7.66 -13.07 -6.54
CA ASP A 114 8.58 -14.11 -6.05
C ASP A 114 8.91 -15.12 -7.15
N MET A 115 10.14 -15.07 -7.68
CA MET A 115 10.61 -15.96 -8.75
C MET A 115 10.84 -17.41 -8.28
N THR A 116 10.80 -17.65 -6.98
CA THR A 116 10.89 -18.99 -6.39
C THR A 116 9.53 -19.65 -6.23
N SER A 117 8.45 -18.89 -6.36
CA SER A 117 7.08 -19.42 -6.32
C SER A 117 6.75 -20.22 -7.58
N THR A 118 5.98 -21.29 -7.42
CA THR A 118 5.45 -22.11 -8.51
C THR A 118 4.43 -21.37 -9.38
N ASP A 119 3.89 -20.27 -8.89
CA ASP A 119 2.85 -19.49 -9.57
C ASP A 119 3.43 -18.54 -10.62
N VAL A 120 4.76 -18.36 -10.64
CA VAL A 120 5.42 -17.52 -11.63
C VAL A 120 5.68 -18.32 -12.89
N THR A 121 5.05 -17.86 -13.97
CA THR A 121 5.27 -18.41 -15.30
C THR A 121 6.65 -18.04 -15.79
N THR A 122 7.50 -19.05 -15.94
CA THR A 122 8.83 -18.94 -16.54
C THR A 122 8.98 -19.96 -17.66
N LEU A 123 9.95 -19.70 -18.55
CA LEU A 123 10.40 -20.65 -19.55
C LEU A 123 11.84 -21.05 -19.23
N ILE A 124 12.09 -22.35 -19.12
CA ILE A 124 13.41 -22.87 -18.80
C ILE A 124 14.09 -23.33 -20.10
N LEU A 125 15.27 -22.79 -20.38
CA LEU A 125 16.17 -23.29 -21.42
C LEU A 125 17.36 -23.97 -20.74
N LYS A 126 17.42 -25.30 -20.79
CA LYS A 126 18.53 -26.06 -20.20
C LYS A 126 19.72 -26.05 -21.15
N ASP A 127 19.43 -26.18 -22.44
CA ASP A 127 20.42 -26.21 -23.51
C ASP A 127 20.13 -25.10 -24.54
N PRO A 128 21.14 -24.49 -25.17
CA PRO A 128 20.93 -23.47 -26.20
C PRO A 128 20.08 -23.94 -27.39
N GLY A 129 20.07 -25.26 -27.66
CA GLY A 129 19.26 -25.88 -28.72
C GLY A 129 17.77 -25.97 -28.39
N ASP A 130 17.37 -25.84 -27.12
CA ASP A 130 15.97 -25.96 -26.70
C ASP A 130 15.09 -24.91 -27.37
N ALA A 131 15.63 -23.69 -27.57
CA ALA A 131 14.91 -22.59 -28.21
C ALA A 131 14.47 -22.91 -29.65
N ALA A 132 15.20 -23.77 -30.37
CA ALA A 132 14.85 -24.14 -31.74
C ALA A 132 13.67 -25.12 -31.81
N ASN A 133 13.40 -25.85 -30.72
CA ASN A 133 12.29 -26.81 -30.64
C ASN A 133 10.99 -26.17 -30.12
N LEU A 134 11.06 -24.91 -29.69
CA LEU A 134 9.92 -24.19 -29.11
C LEU A 134 9.26 -23.31 -30.16
N ASN A 135 8.00 -23.64 -30.49
CA ASN A 135 7.20 -22.82 -31.38
C ASN A 135 6.75 -21.54 -30.69
N LEU A 136 6.89 -20.40 -31.36
CA LEU A 136 6.59 -19.10 -30.76
C LEU A 136 5.09 -18.91 -30.50
N LEU A 137 4.23 -19.33 -31.43
CA LEU A 137 2.79 -19.19 -31.27
C LEU A 137 2.25 -20.18 -30.22
N LYS A 138 2.50 -21.47 -30.43
CA LYS A 138 1.94 -22.51 -29.58
C LYS A 138 2.58 -22.53 -28.18
N ASN A 139 3.90 -22.65 -28.11
CA ASN A 139 4.57 -22.92 -26.83
C ASN A 139 4.82 -21.66 -25.99
N VAL A 140 4.90 -20.48 -26.62
CA VAL A 140 5.19 -19.22 -25.91
C VAL A 140 3.93 -18.36 -25.76
N LEU A 141 3.21 -18.06 -26.84
CA LEU A 141 2.01 -17.22 -26.74
C LEU A 141 0.85 -17.97 -26.07
N GLU A 142 0.38 -19.06 -26.66
CA GLU A 142 -0.82 -19.78 -26.20
C GLU A 142 -0.59 -20.48 -24.84
N GLU A 143 0.44 -21.33 -24.77
CA GLU A 143 0.69 -22.18 -23.58
C GLU A 143 1.25 -21.42 -22.37
N LYS A 144 1.94 -20.27 -22.57
CA LYS A 144 2.55 -19.52 -21.45
C LYS A 144 1.87 -18.18 -21.21
N LEU A 145 1.82 -17.28 -22.19
CA LEU A 145 1.34 -15.92 -21.98
C LEU A 145 -0.19 -15.83 -21.87
N GLU A 146 -0.93 -16.45 -22.78
CA GLU A 146 -2.40 -16.38 -22.81
C GLU A 146 -3.03 -17.15 -21.67
N THR A 147 -2.57 -18.38 -21.43
CA THR A 147 -3.06 -19.23 -20.33
C THR A 147 -2.90 -18.55 -18.96
N THR A 148 -1.88 -17.72 -18.79
CA THR A 148 -1.56 -17.07 -17.51
C THR A 148 -2.03 -15.62 -17.44
N GLY A 149 -2.54 -15.07 -18.55
CA GLY A 149 -2.92 -13.66 -18.67
C GLY A 149 -1.76 -12.68 -18.49
N ARG A 150 -0.50 -13.14 -18.62
CA ARG A 150 0.69 -12.30 -18.45
C ARG A 150 1.16 -11.77 -19.80
N ASN A 151 1.77 -10.59 -19.78
CA ASN A 151 2.36 -9.95 -20.97
C ASN A 151 3.88 -10.05 -21.03
N ARG A 152 4.50 -10.64 -19.99
CA ARG A 152 5.95 -10.76 -19.85
C ARG A 152 6.30 -12.16 -19.38
N LEU A 153 7.32 -12.76 -19.99
CA LEU A 153 7.78 -14.12 -19.71
C LEU A 153 9.30 -14.13 -19.50
N PRO A 154 9.76 -14.29 -18.25
CA PRO A 154 11.18 -14.52 -17.97
C PRO A 154 11.62 -15.87 -18.55
N ILE A 155 12.75 -15.85 -19.24
CA ILE A 155 13.49 -17.05 -19.66
C ILE A 155 14.66 -17.24 -18.71
N ILE A 156 14.72 -18.41 -18.09
CA ILE A 156 15.76 -18.78 -17.13
C ILE A 156 16.55 -20.00 -17.62
N ASP A 157 17.77 -20.16 -17.14
CA ASP A 157 18.56 -21.38 -17.33
C ASP A 157 18.16 -22.49 -16.34
N GLY A 158 18.83 -23.64 -16.41
CA GLY A 158 18.63 -24.74 -15.47
C GLY A 158 18.97 -24.44 -14.01
N ASN A 159 19.71 -23.35 -13.74
CA ASN A 159 20.09 -22.89 -12.40
C ASN A 159 19.18 -21.76 -11.87
N GLY A 160 18.24 -21.28 -12.67
CA GLY A 160 17.36 -20.16 -12.34
C GLY A 160 17.99 -18.78 -12.57
N VAL A 161 19.07 -18.71 -13.36
CA VAL A 161 19.65 -17.45 -13.82
C VAL A 161 18.81 -16.91 -14.97
N VAL A 162 18.45 -15.63 -14.91
CA VAL A 162 17.64 -15.00 -15.97
C VAL A 162 18.52 -14.73 -17.19
N LEU A 163 18.11 -15.29 -18.32
CA LEU A 163 18.77 -15.12 -19.61
C LEU A 163 18.13 -13.98 -20.42
N TYR A 164 16.80 -13.93 -20.43
CA TYR A 164 16.01 -13.00 -21.22
C TYR A 164 14.67 -12.68 -20.56
N ILE A 165 14.06 -11.55 -20.91
CA ILE A 165 12.66 -11.24 -20.61
C ILE A 165 11.92 -11.01 -21.92
N LEU A 166 10.94 -11.88 -22.24
CA LEU A 166 10.11 -11.70 -23.43
C LEU A 166 8.91 -10.82 -23.11
N HIS A 167 8.67 -9.83 -23.95
CA HIS A 167 7.45 -9.01 -23.92
C HIS A 167 6.51 -9.43 -25.03
N ARG A 168 5.21 -9.55 -24.74
CA ARG A 168 4.18 -9.91 -25.73
C ARG A 168 4.22 -8.99 -26.96
N SER A 169 4.32 -7.67 -26.74
CA SER A 169 4.40 -6.68 -27.81
C SER A 169 5.59 -6.91 -28.77
N ALA A 170 6.73 -7.34 -28.25
CA ALA A 170 7.91 -7.63 -29.05
C ALA A 170 7.75 -8.92 -29.88
N ILE A 171 7.09 -9.94 -29.31
CA ILE A 171 6.73 -11.17 -30.04
C ILE A 171 5.77 -10.84 -31.19
N ASP A 172 4.70 -10.09 -30.90
CA ASP A 172 3.70 -9.70 -31.89
C ASP A 172 4.34 -8.89 -33.03
N GLN A 173 5.19 -7.92 -32.68
CA GLN A 173 5.88 -7.09 -33.67
C GLN A 173 6.89 -7.90 -34.50
N PHE A 174 7.61 -8.84 -33.90
CA PHE A 174 8.51 -9.75 -34.63
C PHE A 174 7.73 -10.56 -35.68
N ILE A 175 6.61 -11.15 -35.28
CA ILE A 175 5.75 -11.94 -36.17
C ILE A 175 5.28 -11.08 -37.35
N ILE A 176 4.81 -9.85 -37.07
CA ILE A 176 4.38 -8.90 -38.10
C ILE A 176 5.53 -8.53 -39.04
N ASP A 177 6.70 -8.20 -38.50
CA ASP A 177 7.87 -7.79 -39.27
C ASP A 177 8.32 -8.92 -40.23
N LYS A 178 8.37 -10.17 -39.76
CA LYS A 178 8.78 -11.32 -40.58
C LYS A 178 7.72 -11.75 -41.60
N HIS A 179 6.45 -11.69 -41.24
CA HIS A 179 5.36 -11.97 -42.19
C HIS A 179 5.39 -10.96 -43.35
N LYS A 180 5.63 -9.68 -43.07
CA LYS A 180 5.77 -8.64 -44.11
C LYS A 180 6.98 -8.85 -45.01
N SER A 181 8.11 -9.32 -44.47
CA SER A 181 9.34 -9.46 -45.25
C SER A 181 9.37 -10.71 -46.14
N ASN A 182 8.87 -11.84 -45.63
CA ASN A 182 9.11 -13.15 -46.25
C ASN A 182 7.82 -13.90 -46.63
N ASN A 183 6.63 -13.32 -46.37
CA ASN A 183 5.32 -13.96 -46.60
C ASN A 183 5.25 -15.41 -46.08
N SER A 184 5.98 -15.69 -44.98
CA SER A 184 6.10 -17.03 -44.41
C SER A 184 4.99 -17.27 -43.39
N ASP A 185 4.56 -18.52 -43.26
CA ASP A 185 3.53 -18.90 -42.29
C ASP A 185 4.00 -18.57 -40.86
N ILE A 186 3.20 -17.79 -40.15
CA ILE A 186 3.46 -17.35 -38.77
C ILE A 186 3.67 -18.55 -37.83
N ARG A 187 3.05 -19.69 -38.15
CA ARG A 187 3.13 -20.90 -37.33
C ARG A 187 4.48 -21.60 -37.39
N THR A 188 5.40 -21.20 -38.26
CA THR A 188 6.71 -21.88 -38.38
C THR A 188 7.80 -21.23 -37.52
N TYR A 189 7.58 -20.01 -37.02
CA TYR A 189 8.61 -19.32 -36.24
C TYR A 189 8.84 -19.97 -34.88
N THR A 190 10.12 -20.10 -34.54
CA THR A 190 10.60 -20.66 -33.29
C THR A 190 11.12 -19.57 -32.35
N LEU A 191 11.31 -19.91 -31.09
CA LEU A 191 11.96 -19.02 -30.14
C LEU A 191 13.42 -18.70 -30.56
N ALA A 192 14.12 -19.65 -31.18
CA ALA A 192 15.47 -19.41 -31.71
C ALA A 192 15.47 -18.33 -32.82
N ASP A 193 14.48 -18.32 -33.70
CA ASP A 193 14.35 -17.28 -34.74
C ASP A 193 14.17 -15.89 -34.11
N LEU A 194 13.40 -15.80 -33.03
CA LEU A 194 13.19 -14.56 -32.30
C LEU A 194 14.47 -14.10 -31.57
N LEU A 195 15.15 -15.01 -30.88
CA LEU A 195 16.35 -14.69 -30.09
C LEU A 195 17.61 -14.46 -30.95
N SER A 196 17.60 -14.90 -32.21
CA SER A 196 18.68 -14.64 -33.17
C SER A 196 18.58 -13.27 -33.85
N ASP A 197 17.41 -12.62 -33.77
CA ASP A 197 17.20 -11.30 -34.36
C ASP A 197 17.87 -10.21 -33.51
N ALA A 198 18.86 -9.53 -34.08
CA ALA A 198 19.69 -8.56 -33.35
C ALA A 198 18.89 -7.41 -32.73
N LYS A 199 17.81 -6.97 -33.39
CA LYS A 199 16.93 -5.89 -32.89
C LYS A 199 16.26 -6.32 -31.60
N TRP A 200 15.68 -7.51 -31.59
CA TRP A 200 14.87 -8.00 -30.48
C TRP A 200 15.72 -8.54 -29.33
N LYS A 201 16.84 -9.19 -29.64
CA LYS A 201 17.77 -9.73 -28.66
C LYS A 201 18.25 -8.66 -27.66
N VAL A 202 18.56 -7.46 -28.13
CA VAL A 202 18.99 -6.35 -27.27
C VAL A 202 17.90 -5.96 -26.27
N ILE A 203 16.64 -5.91 -26.72
CA ILE A 203 15.49 -5.58 -25.86
C ILE A 203 15.31 -6.67 -24.79
N PHE A 204 15.35 -7.94 -25.18
CA PHE A 204 15.16 -9.05 -24.25
C PHE A 204 16.28 -9.21 -23.21
N GLN A 205 17.47 -8.70 -23.50
CA GLN A 205 18.60 -8.65 -22.57
C GLN A 205 18.64 -7.36 -21.73
N SER A 206 17.74 -6.41 -22.00
CA SER A 206 17.68 -5.13 -21.30
C SER A 206 16.85 -5.24 -20.03
N PHE A 207 17.36 -5.95 -19.02
CA PHE A 207 16.79 -5.97 -17.67
C PHE A 207 17.84 -5.57 -16.63
N GLY A 208 17.43 -4.96 -15.53
CA GLY A 208 18.32 -4.60 -14.44
C GLY A 208 18.49 -5.76 -13.45
N THR A 209 19.56 -5.71 -12.65
CA THR A 209 19.70 -6.57 -11.47
C THR A 209 20.02 -5.72 -10.25
N ILE A 210 19.47 -6.13 -9.12
CA ILE A 210 19.72 -5.54 -7.80
C ILE A 210 19.92 -6.64 -6.78
N ARG A 211 20.48 -6.31 -5.63
CA ARG A 211 20.60 -7.25 -4.51
C ARG A 211 19.26 -7.47 -3.83
N ARG A 212 19.16 -8.57 -3.07
CA ARG A 212 17.94 -8.90 -2.35
C ARG A 212 17.53 -7.80 -1.37
N GLU A 213 18.50 -7.26 -0.65
CA GLU A 213 18.33 -6.25 0.39
C GLU A 213 18.07 -4.82 -0.14
N ASP A 214 18.15 -4.63 -1.47
CA ASP A 214 18.01 -3.32 -2.07
C ASP A 214 16.57 -2.77 -1.97
N LYS A 215 16.47 -1.45 -2.07
CA LYS A 215 15.20 -0.71 -2.04
C LYS A 215 14.65 -0.52 -3.46
N LEU A 216 13.36 -0.19 -3.58
CA LEU A 216 12.75 0.09 -4.89
C LEU A 216 13.45 1.23 -5.65
N TYR A 217 14.07 2.17 -4.93
CA TYR A 217 14.86 3.23 -5.57
C TYR A 217 16.04 2.67 -6.38
N ALA A 218 16.71 1.61 -5.90
CA ALA A 218 17.78 0.96 -6.65
C ALA A 218 17.24 0.30 -7.93
N ALA A 219 16.07 -0.34 -7.85
CA ALA A 219 15.39 -0.90 -9.01
C ALA A 219 15.05 0.19 -10.05
N LYS A 220 14.52 1.34 -9.59
CA LYS A 220 14.24 2.48 -10.46
C LYS A 220 15.50 2.96 -11.18
N LYS A 221 16.60 3.15 -10.43
CA LYS A 221 17.89 3.56 -10.99
C LYS A 221 18.43 2.56 -12.02
N ALA A 222 18.25 1.26 -11.77
CA ALA A 222 18.64 0.22 -12.71
C ALA A 222 17.80 0.29 -14.01
N MET A 223 16.50 0.56 -13.92
CA MET A 223 15.64 0.79 -15.10
C MET A 223 16.02 2.07 -15.86
N ASP A 224 16.29 3.17 -15.16
CA ASP A 224 16.63 4.46 -15.77
C ASP A 224 17.99 4.44 -16.52
N THR A 225 18.82 3.41 -16.32
CA THR A 225 20.13 3.26 -16.97
C THR A 225 20.02 2.85 -18.44
N ASN A 226 18.94 2.17 -18.84
CA ASN A 226 18.74 1.70 -20.21
C ASN A 226 17.28 1.94 -20.63
N ILE A 227 17.08 2.63 -21.76
CA ILE A 227 15.76 3.00 -22.27
C ILE A 227 14.83 1.80 -22.55
N TYR A 228 15.39 0.61 -22.77
CA TYR A 228 14.64 -0.62 -22.99
C TYR A 228 14.43 -1.44 -21.72
N CYS A 229 14.88 -0.95 -20.55
CA CYS A 229 14.83 -1.69 -19.29
C CYS A 229 13.55 -1.42 -18.52
N GLU A 230 12.58 -2.32 -18.67
CA GLU A 230 11.29 -2.27 -17.96
C GLU A 230 11.16 -3.30 -16.83
N ASP A 231 12.18 -4.14 -16.65
CA ASP A 231 12.18 -5.27 -15.73
C ASP A 231 13.48 -5.31 -14.94
N VAL A 232 13.39 -5.58 -13.64
CA VAL A 232 14.54 -5.71 -12.73
C VAL A 232 14.39 -7.00 -11.94
N PHE A 233 15.47 -7.76 -11.80
CA PHE A 233 15.50 -8.97 -11.00
C PHE A 233 16.34 -8.78 -9.74
N GLY A 234 15.80 -9.20 -8.61
CA GLY A 234 16.56 -9.34 -7.37
C GLY A 234 17.32 -10.65 -7.38
N THR A 235 18.64 -10.57 -7.23
CA THR A 235 19.51 -11.75 -7.19
C THR A 235 20.33 -11.78 -5.90
N GLU A 236 20.93 -12.93 -5.57
CA GLU A 236 21.66 -13.12 -4.31
C GLU A 236 22.82 -12.13 -4.11
N ASP A 237 23.55 -11.81 -5.17
CA ASP A 237 24.72 -10.94 -5.14
C ASP A 237 24.53 -9.62 -5.92
N GLY A 238 23.35 -9.44 -6.54
CA GLY A 238 23.01 -8.29 -7.38
C GLY A 238 23.54 -8.37 -8.81
N THR A 239 24.15 -9.50 -9.19
CA THR A 239 24.67 -9.71 -10.54
C THR A 239 23.68 -10.45 -11.44
N ARG A 240 23.92 -10.38 -12.76
CA ARG A 240 23.16 -11.13 -13.78
C ARG A 240 23.48 -12.61 -13.83
N SER A 241 24.54 -13.07 -13.18
CA SER A 241 25.00 -14.46 -13.21
C SER A 241 24.46 -15.31 -12.07
N SER A 242 23.75 -14.72 -11.13
CA SER A 242 23.18 -15.41 -9.97
C SER A 242 21.68 -15.67 -10.17
N LYS A 243 21.17 -16.61 -9.38
CA LYS A 243 19.77 -17.04 -9.42
C LYS A 243 18.86 -15.86 -9.07
N ALA A 244 17.81 -15.67 -9.89
CA ALA A 244 16.78 -14.68 -9.59
C ALA A 244 15.87 -15.16 -8.46
N GLN A 245 15.69 -14.29 -7.47
CA GLN A 245 14.84 -14.52 -6.31
C GLN A 245 13.51 -13.81 -6.43
N PHE A 246 13.50 -12.61 -7.01
CA PHE A 246 12.28 -11.86 -7.26
C PHE A 246 12.38 -11.02 -8.53
N TRP A 247 11.23 -10.54 -8.99
CA TRP A 247 11.08 -9.77 -10.22
C TRP A 247 10.19 -8.54 -10.00
N LEU A 248 10.69 -7.39 -10.44
CA LEU A 248 10.02 -6.10 -10.45
C LEU A 248 9.78 -5.62 -11.87
N THR A 249 8.61 -5.03 -12.08
CA THR A 249 8.22 -4.39 -13.35
C THR A 249 8.21 -2.87 -13.18
N ASN A 250 8.39 -2.14 -14.27
CA ASN A 250 8.18 -0.69 -14.31
C ASN A 250 6.78 -0.29 -13.77
N ILE A 251 5.74 -1.10 -14.02
CA ILE A 251 4.40 -0.88 -13.47
C ILE A 251 4.42 -0.93 -11.93
N THR A 252 5.12 -1.92 -11.35
CA THR A 252 5.29 -2.03 -9.90
C THR A 252 5.95 -0.78 -9.33
N ILE A 253 7.00 -0.26 -9.99
CA ILE A 253 7.70 0.94 -9.54
C ILE A 253 6.80 2.18 -9.69
N GLU A 254 6.14 2.33 -10.83
CA GLU A 254 5.25 3.46 -11.14
C GLU A 254 4.13 3.57 -10.09
N GLN A 255 3.40 2.48 -9.83
CA GLN A 255 2.34 2.44 -8.83
C GLN A 255 2.81 2.83 -7.43
N ARG A 256 4.06 2.51 -7.08
CA ARG A 256 4.65 2.82 -5.77
C ARG A 256 5.29 4.21 -5.71
N SER A 257 5.51 4.84 -6.86
CA SER A 257 6.11 6.17 -6.98
C SER A 257 5.11 7.33 -6.88
N ILE A 258 3.80 7.06 -7.03
CA ILE A 258 2.73 8.07 -6.94
C ILE A 258 2.69 8.65 -5.52
N VAL A 259 2.79 9.98 -5.39
CA VAL A 259 2.72 10.74 -4.11
C VAL A 259 1.32 11.31 -3.92
#